data_AF-A0A7V3D4M2-F1
#
_entry.id   AF-A0A7V3D4M2-F1
#
_cell.length_a   1.000
_cell.length_b   1.000
_cell.length_c   1.000
_cell.angle_alpha   90.00
_cell.angle_beta   90.00
_cell.angle_gamma   90.00
#
_symmetry.space_group_name_H-M   'P 1'
#
loop_
_entity.id
_entity.type
_entity.pdbx_description
1 polymer ?
#
loop_
_entity_poly.entity_id
_entity_poly.type
_entity_poly.pdbx_seq_one_letter_code
_entity_poly.pdbx_strand_id
1 'polypeptide(L)'
;MSISPLAGLQAPKEMLVDLDQLEQEYFKRRPDTGDPNQLVIFGTSGHRGTPFRGTFTEAHILAITQAICDYRQSQGIDGPLYMGKDTHALSTPA
;
A
#
# COMPACT_ATOMS: atom_id res chain seq x y z
N MET A 1 5.83 25.74 -12.37
CA MET A 1 6.39 24.40 -12.19
C MET A 1 7.90 24.49 -12.35
N SER A 2 8.67 24.28 -11.28
CA SER A 2 10.13 24.11 -11.39
C SER A 2 10.41 22.68 -11.83
N ILE A 3 10.97 22.50 -13.02
CA ILE A 3 11.39 21.19 -13.50
C ILE A 3 12.65 20.79 -12.73
N SER A 4 12.69 19.55 -12.23
CA SER A 4 13.86 19.02 -11.54
C SER A 4 15.08 19.07 -12.46
N PRO A 5 16.28 19.46 -11.98
CA PRO A 5 17.50 19.40 -12.78
C PRO A 5 17.86 17.97 -13.21
N LEU A 6 17.28 16.94 -12.59
CA LEU A 6 17.49 15.52 -12.92
C LEU A 6 16.40 14.95 -13.86
N ALA A 7 15.46 15.77 -14.34
CA ALA A 7 14.40 15.29 -15.23
C ALA A 7 14.98 14.66 -16.51
N GLY A 8 14.61 13.39 -16.78
CA GLY A 8 15.09 12.64 -17.94
C GLY A 8 16.49 12.01 -17.77
N LEU A 9 17.16 12.22 -16.64
CA LEU A 9 18.45 11.59 -16.32
C LEU A 9 18.24 10.29 -15.52
N GLN A 10 19.26 9.43 -15.51
CA GLN A 10 19.26 8.24 -14.67
C GLN A 10 19.21 8.63 -13.18
N ALA A 11 18.40 7.93 -12.40
CA ALA A 11 18.30 8.16 -10.96
C ALA A 11 19.66 7.88 -10.27
N PRO A 12 20.19 8.83 -9.49
CA PRO A 12 21.39 8.62 -8.70
C PRO A 12 21.11 7.65 -7.55
N LYS A 13 22.14 6.95 -7.06
CA LYS A 13 21.98 5.87 -6.07
C LYS A 13 21.37 6.36 -4.76
N GLU A 14 21.66 7.59 -4.38
CA GLU A 14 21.21 8.21 -3.14
C GLU A 14 19.70 8.52 -3.15
N MET A 15 19.06 8.47 -4.32
CA MET A 15 17.59 8.59 -4.44
C MET A 15 16.87 7.24 -4.36
N LEU A 16 17.59 6.12 -4.39
CA LEU A 16 16.99 4.79 -4.35
C LEU A 16 16.54 4.47 -2.92
N VAL A 17 15.35 3.87 -2.81
CA VAL A 17 14.78 3.43 -1.54
C VAL A 17 15.48 2.16 -1.04
N ASP A 18 15.66 2.05 0.28
CA ASP A 18 16.04 0.82 0.94
C ASP A 18 14.81 -0.11 1.02
N LEU A 19 14.84 -1.19 0.24
CA LEU A 19 13.72 -2.12 0.12
C LEU A 19 13.54 -2.99 1.37
N ASP A 20 14.65 -3.40 2.01
CA ASP A 20 14.60 -4.21 3.23
C ASP A 20 13.99 -3.40 4.38
N GLN A 21 14.37 -2.13 4.50
CA GLN A 21 13.78 -1.23 5.48
C GLN A 21 12.29 -0.98 5.18
N LEU A 22 11.93 -0.76 3.90
CA LEU A 22 10.55 -0.52 3.48
C LEU A 22 9.64 -1.70 3.84
N GLU A 23 10.08 -2.93 3.57
CA GLU A 23 9.33 -4.14 3.91
C GLU A 23 9.24 -4.35 5.42
N GLN A 24 10.32 -4.11 6.18
CA GLN A 24 10.28 -4.19 7.64
C GLN A 24 9.27 -3.21 8.26
N GLU A 25 9.19 -1.98 7.75
CA GLU A 25 8.23 -0.98 8.23
C GLU A 25 6.78 -1.40 7.94
N TYR A 26 6.52 -2.14 6.86
CA TYR A 26 5.17 -2.65 6.55
C TYR A 26 4.61 -3.55 7.66
N PHE A 27 5.45 -4.42 8.22
CA PHE A 27 5.04 -5.32 9.31
C PHE A 27 5.15 -4.67 10.69
N LYS A 28 6.20 -3.87 10.93
CA LYS A 28 6.46 -3.31 12.27
C LYS A 28 5.53 -2.15 12.61
N ARG A 29 5.19 -1.31 11.63
CA ARG A 29 4.42 -0.09 11.89
C ARG A 29 2.93 -0.36 11.90
N ARG A 30 2.24 0.19 12.90
CA ARG A 30 0.78 0.23 12.98
C ARG A 30 0.28 1.66 12.69
N PRO A 31 -0.83 1.82 11.96
CA PRO A 31 -1.43 3.14 11.76
C PRO A 31 -1.89 3.71 13.11
N ASP A 32 -1.70 5.01 13.29
CA ASP A 32 -2.36 5.75 14.35
C ASP A 32 -3.81 6.01 13.96
N THR A 33 -4.75 5.34 14.63
CA THR A 33 -6.19 5.50 14.35
C THR A 33 -6.74 6.87 14.77
N GLY A 34 -5.98 7.66 15.52
CA GLY A 34 -6.30 9.05 15.84
C GLY A 34 -5.93 10.03 14.72
N ASP A 35 -5.11 9.63 13.75
CA ASP A 35 -4.71 10.43 12.59
C ASP A 35 -5.51 10.01 11.35
N PRO A 36 -6.46 10.82 10.86
CA PRO A 36 -7.26 10.49 9.67
C PRO A 36 -6.43 10.21 8.41
N ASN A 37 -5.19 10.73 8.33
CA ASN A 37 -4.32 10.49 7.18
C ASN A 37 -3.73 9.07 7.16
N GLN A 38 -3.76 8.36 8.28
CA GLN A 38 -3.31 6.97 8.42
C GLN A 38 -4.47 5.97 8.38
N LEU A 39 -5.70 6.42 8.14
CA LEU A 39 -6.84 5.54 7.94
C LEU A 39 -6.91 5.03 6.50
N VAL A 40 -7.65 3.95 6.29
CA VAL A 40 -7.94 3.43 4.96
C VAL A 40 -8.76 4.46 4.17
N ILE A 41 -8.19 4.90 3.05
CA ILE A 41 -8.88 5.69 2.02
C ILE A 41 -8.96 4.81 0.76
N PHE A 42 -10.09 4.14 0.56
CA PHE A 42 -10.31 3.22 -0.57
C PHE A 42 -11.16 3.89 -1.65
N GLY A 43 -10.50 4.53 -2.62
CA GLY A 43 -11.16 5.30 -3.69
C GLY A 43 -11.33 4.52 -4.99
N THR A 44 -11.50 5.25 -6.10
CA THR A 44 -11.65 4.66 -7.45
C THR A 44 -10.45 3.80 -7.88
N SER A 45 -9.27 4.03 -7.31
CA SER A 45 -8.04 3.26 -7.55
C SER A 45 -7.58 2.47 -6.31
N GLY A 46 -8.52 2.12 -5.43
CA GLY A 46 -8.25 1.43 -4.17
C GLY A 46 -7.56 2.33 -3.14
N HIS A 47 -6.85 1.70 -2.21
CA HIS A 47 -6.05 2.37 -1.18
C HIS A 47 -4.57 2.38 -1.57
N ARG A 48 -3.88 3.49 -1.28
CA ARG A 48 -2.46 3.69 -1.58
C ARG A 48 -1.79 4.41 -0.43
N GLY A 49 -0.51 4.10 -0.21
CA GLY A 49 0.28 4.77 0.81
C GLY A 49 1.70 4.25 0.88
N THR A 50 2.33 4.46 2.03
CA THR A 50 3.67 3.95 2.33
C THR A 50 3.79 3.61 3.81
N PRO A 51 4.49 2.52 4.17
CA PRO A 51 4.71 2.16 5.56
C PRO A 51 5.54 3.20 6.30
N PHE A 52 6.43 3.94 5.63
CA PHE A 52 7.20 5.02 6.27
C PHE A 52 6.35 6.14 6.86
N ARG A 53 5.09 6.27 6.42
CA ARG A 53 4.12 7.24 6.94
C ARG A 53 2.97 6.58 7.70
N GLY A 54 3.02 5.28 7.91
CA GLY A 54 1.92 4.54 8.54
C GLY A 54 0.63 4.53 7.70
N THR A 55 0.72 4.75 6.39
CA THR A 55 -0.46 4.83 5.50
C THR A 55 -0.61 3.64 4.57
N PHE A 56 0.27 2.64 4.69
CA PHE A 56 0.19 1.35 4.00
C PHE A 56 1.01 0.33 4.77
N THR A 57 0.34 -0.49 5.58
CA THR A 57 0.94 -1.48 6.49
C THR A 57 0.09 -2.73 6.51
N GLU A 58 0.57 -3.81 7.17
CA GLU A 58 -0.17 -5.07 7.32
C GLU A 58 -1.61 -4.84 7.82
N ALA A 59 -1.79 -3.96 8.81
CA ALA A 59 -3.10 -3.65 9.37
C ALA A 59 -4.09 -3.10 8.33
N HIS A 60 -3.61 -2.30 7.37
CA HIS A 60 -4.47 -1.76 6.31
C HIS A 60 -4.95 -2.87 5.38
N ILE A 61 -4.03 -3.76 4.97
CA ILE A 61 -4.32 -4.82 4.01
C ILE A 61 -5.21 -5.89 4.62
N LEU A 62 -4.98 -6.26 5.89
CA LEU A 62 -5.88 -7.16 6.61
C LEU A 62 -7.30 -6.58 6.71
N ALA A 63 -7.43 -5.30 7.09
CA ALA A 63 -8.73 -4.65 7.20
C ALA A 63 -9.46 -4.55 5.84
N ILE A 64 -8.75 -4.17 4.77
CA ILE A 64 -9.30 -4.09 3.41
C ILE A 64 -9.72 -5.48 2.92
N THR A 65 -8.87 -6.49 3.12
CA THR A 65 -9.15 -7.87 2.71
C THR A 65 -10.40 -8.38 3.39
N GLN A 66 -10.53 -8.19 4.71
CA GLN A 66 -11.73 -8.60 5.45
C GLN A 66 -12.98 -7.88 4.92
N ALA A 67 -12.91 -6.56 4.69
CA ALA A 67 -14.03 -5.81 4.13
C ALA A 67 -14.47 -6.32 2.74
N ILE A 68 -13.52 -6.72 1.89
CA ILE A 68 -13.81 -7.33 0.58
C ILE A 68 -14.47 -8.72 0.78
N CYS A 69 -13.96 -9.54 1.69
CA CYS A 69 -14.56 -10.84 2.01
C CYS A 69 -16.01 -10.70 2.46
N ASP A 70 -16.27 -9.79 3.41
CA ASP A 70 -17.61 -9.52 3.95
C ASP A 70 -18.55 -9.00 2.85
N TYR A 71 -18.06 -8.09 2.01
CA TYR A 71 -18.84 -7.58 0.88
C TYR A 71 -19.19 -8.70 -0.10
N ARG A 72 -18.22 -9.51 -0.53
CA ARG A 72 -18.47 -10.63 -1.45
C ARG A 72 -19.49 -11.60 -0.89
N GLN A 73 -19.40 -11.92 0.41
CA GLN A 73 -20.39 -12.76 1.08
C GLN A 73 -21.78 -12.13 1.06
N SER A 74 -21.90 -10.83 1.37
CA SER A 74 -23.19 -10.11 1.35
C SER A 74 -23.85 -10.09 -0.02
N GLN A 75 -23.04 -10.14 -1.10
CA GLN A 75 -23.49 -10.15 -2.48
C GLN A 75 -23.68 -11.57 -3.06
N GLY A 76 -23.46 -12.62 -2.26
CA GLY A 76 -23.56 -14.01 -2.73
C GLY A 76 -22.51 -14.40 -3.78
N ILE A 77 -21.34 -13.76 -3.78
CA ILE A 77 -20.25 -14.04 -4.71
C ILE A 77 -19.35 -15.12 -4.10
N ASP A 78 -19.55 -16.38 -4.52
CA ASP A 78 -18.90 -17.58 -3.97
C ASP A 78 -17.85 -18.22 -4.87
N GLY A 79 -17.72 -17.76 -6.13
CA GLY A 79 -16.70 -18.21 -7.06
C GLY A 79 -15.26 -17.84 -6.65
N PRO A 80 -14.25 -18.27 -7.44
CA PRO A 80 -12.85 -17.97 -7.16
C PRO A 80 -12.54 -16.47 -7.27
N LEU A 81 -11.52 -16.03 -6.52
CA LEU A 81 -10.96 -14.69 -6.61
C LEU A 81 -9.62 -14.76 -7.34
N TYR A 82 -9.53 -14.06 -8.47
CA TYR A 82 -8.26 -13.91 -9.19
C TYR A 82 -7.46 -12.76 -8.56
N MET A 83 -6.25 -13.07 -8.11
CA MET A 83 -5.36 -12.12 -7.46
C MET A 83 -4.14 -11.86 -8.36
N GLY A 84 -3.84 -10.59 -8.57
CA GLY A 84 -2.68 -10.13 -9.32
C GLY A 84 -1.97 -9.01 -8.56
N LYS A 85 -0.66 -8.91 -8.76
CA LYS A 85 0.20 -7.89 -8.16
C LYS A 85 1.17 -7.34 -9.19
N ASP A 86 1.62 -6.11 -9.00
CA ASP A 86 2.68 -5.52 -9.82
C ASP A 86 4.08 -5.76 -9.24
N THR A 87 5.07 -4.99 -9.72
CA THR A 87 6.48 -5.12 -9.35
C THR A 87 6.93 -4.20 -8.22
N HIS A 88 6.03 -3.41 -7.60
CA HIS A 88 6.42 -2.65 -6.41
C HIS A 88 6.76 -3.60 -5.26
N ALA A 89 7.76 -3.23 -4.45
CA ALA A 89 8.25 -4.09 -3.36
C ALA A 89 7.14 -4.46 -2.37
N LEU A 90 6.29 -3.49 -2.01
CA LEU A 90 5.17 -3.67 -1.09
C LEU A 90 4.01 -4.48 -1.65
N SER A 91 4.00 -4.75 -2.96
CA SER A 91 3.00 -5.62 -3.56
C SER A 91 3.23 -7.09 -3.20
N THR A 92 4.42 -7.47 -2.73
CA THR A 92 4.74 -8.82 -2.28
C THR A 92 4.19 -9.16 -0.89
N PRO A 93 4.35 -8.31 0.15
CA PRO A 93 3.78 -8.57 1.48
C PRO A 93 2.29 -8.22 1.61
N ALA A 94 1.73 -7.40 0.71
CA ALA A 94 0.30 -7.08 0.66
C ALA A 94 -0.51 -8.18 -0.02
#